data_AF-R7RXK9-F1
#
_entry.id   AF-R7RXK9-F1
#
_cell.length_a   1.000
_cell.length_b   1.000
_cell.length_c   1.000
_cell.angle_alpha   90.00
_cell.angle_beta   90.00
_cell.angle_gamma   90.00
#
_symmetry.space_group_name_H-M   'P 1'
#
loop_
_entity.id
_entity.type
_entity.pdbx_description
1 polymer ?
#
loop_
_entity_poly.entity_id
_entity_poly.type
_entity_poly.pdbx_seq_one_letter_code
_entity_poly.pdbx_strand_id
1 'polypeptide(L)'
;WDQTGMFGASCRHGFILKFCDMVQSGELAKYPLAVVSDFLRTNIDPHNVLGFDIGCSFNATVHSSELVGPLAAEWKLHILVNAFHGWAHNRTCQLECHSLYILGFGLEDLEGMQQIFSLSNLVTSLVRSALRFHWLQA
;
A
#
# COMPACT_ATOMS: atom_id res chain seq x y z
N TRP A 1 5.00 -19.65 14.31
CA TRP A 1 5.09 -18.29 13.75
C TRP A 1 4.98 -18.51 12.28
N ASP A 2 3.78 -18.33 11.75
CA ASP A 2 3.50 -18.77 10.38
C ASP A 2 3.46 -17.52 9.52
N GLN A 3 4.65 -16.98 9.24
CA GLN A 3 4.76 -15.89 8.29
C GLN A 3 4.43 -16.43 6.90
N THR A 4 3.50 -15.76 6.24
CA THR A 4 3.00 -16.14 4.91
C THR A 4 3.39 -15.12 3.85
N GLY A 5 3.92 -13.97 4.25
CA GLY A 5 4.43 -12.93 3.36
C GLY A 5 4.75 -11.64 4.09
N MET A 6 4.82 -10.55 3.32
CA MET A 6 5.05 -9.19 3.81
C MET A 6 4.06 -8.24 3.12
N PHE A 7 3.60 -7.24 3.85
CA PHE A 7 2.84 -6.12 3.31
C PHE A 7 3.63 -4.83 3.56
N GLY A 8 3.62 -3.89 2.63
CA GLY A 8 4.41 -2.66 2.78
C GLY A 8 3.92 -1.50 1.95
N ALA A 9 4.54 -0.35 2.20
CA ALA A 9 4.35 0.88 1.45
C ALA A 9 5.70 1.56 1.23
N SER A 10 5.83 2.19 0.07
CA SER A 10 6.98 3.00 -0.31
C SER A 10 6.53 4.39 -0.75
N CYS A 11 7.45 5.36 -0.69
CA CYS A 11 7.23 6.63 -1.36
C CYS A 11 7.56 6.51 -2.85
N ARG A 12 7.18 7.53 -3.62
CA ARG A 12 7.48 7.66 -5.05
C ARG A 12 8.98 7.65 -5.41
N HIS A 13 9.86 7.86 -4.44
CA HIS A 13 11.31 7.80 -4.65
C HIS A 13 11.89 6.39 -4.47
N GLY A 14 11.03 5.39 -4.23
CA GLY A 14 11.46 4.00 -4.02
C GLY A 14 11.95 3.69 -2.60
N PHE A 15 11.82 4.63 -1.66
CA PHE A 15 12.14 4.35 -0.24
C PHE A 15 10.96 3.68 0.45
N ILE A 16 11.25 2.62 1.18
CA ILE A 16 10.29 1.96 2.06
C ILE A 16 9.89 2.89 3.19
N LEU A 17 8.59 3.09 3.34
CA LEU A 17 8.01 3.81 4.47
C LEU A 17 7.65 2.83 5.60
N LYS A 18 7.09 1.67 5.23
CA LYS A 18 6.68 0.66 6.20
C LYS A 18 6.71 -0.74 5.60
N PHE A 19 7.08 -1.71 6.43
CA PHE A 19 6.82 -3.14 6.20
C PHE A 19 6.19 -3.76 7.44
N CYS A 20 5.36 -4.77 7.23
CA CYS A 20 4.88 -5.66 8.28
C CYS A 20 4.77 -7.10 7.77
N ASP A 21 5.10 -8.05 8.64
CA ASP A 21 4.96 -9.47 8.36
C ASP A 21 3.48 -9.88 8.35
N MET A 22 3.09 -10.62 7.31
CA MET A 22 1.78 -11.26 7.25
C MET A 22 1.81 -12.59 8.01
N VAL A 23 1.26 -12.59 9.22
CA VAL A 23 1.24 -13.74 10.12
C VAL A 23 -0.10 -14.48 10.05
N GLN A 24 -0.02 -15.79 9.79
CA GLN A 24 -1.12 -16.77 9.79
C GLN A 24 -2.23 -16.51 8.77
N SER A 25 -2.05 -15.57 7.85
CA SER A 25 -3.02 -15.16 6.84
C SER A 25 -2.32 -14.46 5.68
N GLY A 26 -2.88 -14.52 4.46
CA GLY A 26 -2.46 -13.65 3.37
C GLY A 26 -2.86 -12.18 3.58
N GLU A 27 -3.06 -11.45 2.48
CA GLU A 27 -3.36 -10.00 2.45
C GLU A 27 -4.77 -9.65 2.95
N LEU A 28 -5.02 -9.83 4.25
CA LEU A 28 -6.24 -9.36 4.90
C LEU A 28 -6.22 -7.84 5.07
N ALA A 29 -7.39 -7.21 5.04
CA ALA A 29 -7.56 -5.75 5.17
C ALA A 29 -6.89 -5.12 6.40
N LYS A 30 -6.64 -5.90 7.47
CA LYS A 30 -5.92 -5.42 8.67
C LYS A 30 -4.54 -4.85 8.37
N TYR A 31 -3.81 -5.39 7.37
CA TYR A 31 -2.47 -4.92 7.02
C TYR A 31 -2.48 -3.56 6.33
N PRO A 32 -3.20 -3.36 5.19
CA PRO A 32 -3.28 -2.05 4.57
C PRO A 32 -3.95 -1.03 5.50
N LEU A 33 -4.95 -1.40 6.32
CA LEU A 33 -5.53 -0.47 7.31
C LEU A 33 -4.51 -0.02 8.37
N ALA A 34 -3.65 -0.91 8.85
CA ALA A 34 -2.60 -0.55 9.79
C ALA A 34 -1.56 0.39 9.15
N VAL A 35 -1.17 0.14 7.90
CA VAL A 35 -0.25 1.01 7.15
C VAL A 35 -0.86 2.38 6.89
N VAL A 36 -2.15 2.47 6.51
CA VAL A 36 -2.84 3.76 6.35
C VAL A 36 -2.91 4.52 7.68
N SER A 37 -3.24 3.84 8.78
CA SER A 37 -3.27 4.46 10.11
C SER A 37 -1.91 5.06 10.49
N ASP A 38 -0.82 4.32 10.26
CA ASP A 38 0.55 4.78 10.49
C ASP A 38 0.93 5.97 9.59
N PHE A 39 0.61 5.88 8.29
CA PHE A 39 0.83 6.95 7.31
C PHE A 39 0.15 8.26 7.71
N LEU A 40 -1.14 8.21 8.09
CA LEU A 40 -1.89 9.39 8.50
C LEU A 40 -1.39 9.97 9.83
N ARG A 41 -1.07 9.11 10.80
CA ARG A 41 -0.59 9.56 12.13
C ARG A 41 0.81 10.15 12.09
N THR A 42 1.66 9.68 11.17
CA THR A 42 3.00 10.23 10.97
C THR A 42 3.00 11.48 10.09
N ASN A 43 1.91 11.74 9.37
CA ASN A 43 1.76 12.90 8.47
C ASN A 43 2.96 13.04 7.51
N ILE A 44 3.41 11.91 6.95
CA ILE A 44 4.62 11.82 6.14
C ILE A 44 4.48 12.44 4.75
N ASP A 45 3.24 12.54 4.24
CA ASP A 45 2.89 13.21 2.99
C ASP A 45 1.85 14.30 3.29
N PRO A 46 2.17 15.58 3.08
CA PRO A 46 1.22 16.68 3.33
C PRO A 46 -0.02 16.63 2.42
N HIS A 47 0.02 15.86 1.34
CA HIS A 47 -1.12 15.69 0.43
C HIS A 47 -2.01 14.49 0.79
N ASN A 48 -1.60 13.64 1.74
CA ASN A 48 -2.32 12.44 2.19
C ASN A 48 -2.83 11.58 1.04
N VAL A 49 -1.91 11.23 0.15
CA VAL A 49 -2.18 10.48 -1.06
C VAL A 49 -1.58 9.08 -0.99
N LEU A 50 -2.34 8.06 -1.41
CA LEU A 50 -1.86 6.69 -1.51
C LEU A 50 -2.24 6.04 -2.85
N GLY A 51 -1.35 5.20 -3.37
CA GLY A 51 -1.65 4.29 -4.47
C GLY A 51 -1.82 2.86 -3.96
N PHE A 52 -2.85 2.15 -4.46
CA PHE A 52 -3.06 0.74 -4.17
C PHE A 52 -3.85 0.05 -5.28
N ASP A 53 -3.48 -1.17 -5.65
CA ASP A 53 -4.08 -1.93 -6.75
C ASP A 53 -5.61 -2.08 -6.61
N ILE A 54 -6.08 -2.19 -5.37
CA ILE A 54 -7.51 -2.27 -5.03
C ILE A 54 -8.04 -0.98 -4.42
N GLY A 55 -7.40 0.16 -4.69
CA GLY A 55 -7.66 1.46 -4.08
C GLY A 55 -9.15 1.85 -4.09
N CYS A 56 -9.85 1.60 -5.19
CA CYS A 56 -11.27 1.95 -5.32
C CYS A 56 -12.18 1.22 -4.30
N SER A 57 -11.98 -0.08 -4.10
CA SER A 57 -12.73 -0.86 -3.10
C SER A 57 -12.17 -0.68 -1.70
N PHE A 58 -10.86 -0.48 -1.59
CA PHE A 58 -10.19 -0.29 -0.32
C PHE A 58 -10.57 1.05 0.31
N ASN A 59 -10.86 2.09 -0.47
CA ASN A 59 -11.38 3.35 0.03
C ASN A 59 -12.66 3.16 0.87
N ALA A 60 -13.59 2.35 0.39
CA ALA A 60 -14.79 1.99 1.15
C ALA A 60 -14.44 1.25 2.46
N THR A 61 -13.46 0.36 2.41
CA THR A 61 -12.97 -0.36 3.58
C THR A 61 -12.38 0.59 4.63
N VAL A 62 -11.54 1.55 4.20
CA VAL A 62 -10.96 2.57 5.08
C VAL A 62 -12.05 3.40 5.76
N HIS A 63 -13.02 3.90 5.00
CA HIS A 63 -14.08 4.74 5.56
C HIS A 63 -15.08 3.98 6.43
N SER A 64 -15.22 2.66 6.24
CA SER A 64 -16.03 1.79 7.12
C SER A 64 -15.32 1.42 8.43
N SER A 65 -14.01 1.63 8.53
CA SER A 65 -13.24 1.28 9.72
C SER A 65 -13.48 2.31 10.83
N GLU A 66 -13.92 1.84 12.00
CA GLU A 66 -14.10 2.71 13.18
C GLU A 66 -12.79 3.38 13.63
N LEU A 67 -11.65 2.73 13.38
CA LEU A 67 -10.33 3.21 13.81
C LEU A 67 -9.65 4.12 12.79
N VAL A 68 -9.85 3.87 11.49
CA VAL A 68 -9.12 4.55 10.42
C VAL A 68 -10.01 5.55 9.67
N GLY A 69 -11.31 5.29 9.57
CA GLY A 69 -12.27 6.15 8.88
C GLY A 69 -12.28 7.60 9.38
N PRO A 70 -12.31 7.84 10.71
CA PRO A 70 -12.23 9.21 11.25
C PRO A 70 -10.94 9.93 10.86
N LEU A 71 -9.79 9.24 10.90
CA LEU A 71 -8.50 9.81 10.50
C LEU A 71 -8.50 10.11 8.99
N ALA A 72 -8.94 9.17 8.17
CA ALA A 72 -8.98 9.35 6.72
C ALA A 72 -9.86 10.54 6.32
N ALA A 73 -10.99 10.75 7.03
CA ALA A 73 -11.85 11.90 6.81
C ALA A 73 -11.20 13.22 7.28
N GLU A 74 -10.60 13.25 8.47
CA GLU A 74 -9.90 14.41 9.02
C GLU A 74 -8.76 14.88 8.10
N TRP A 75 -7.95 13.93 7.64
CA TRP A 75 -6.77 14.17 6.82
C TRP A 75 -7.05 14.19 5.32
N LYS A 76 -8.32 14.01 4.92
CA LYS A 76 -8.77 13.99 3.51
C LYS A 76 -7.96 13.02 2.66
N LEU A 77 -7.76 11.80 3.18
CA LEU A 77 -7.03 10.75 2.49
C LEU A 77 -7.62 10.52 1.10
N HIS A 78 -6.75 10.45 0.10
CA HIS A 78 -7.14 10.09 -1.26
C HIS A 78 -6.38 8.85 -1.72
N ILE A 79 -7.11 7.81 -2.12
CA ILE A 79 -6.55 6.52 -2.54
C ILE A 79 -6.82 6.31 -4.03
N LEU A 80 -5.77 6.10 -4.79
CA LEU A 80 -5.82 5.87 -6.23
C LEU A 80 -5.53 4.43 -6.56
N VAL A 81 -5.92 4.06 -7.78
CA VAL A 81 -5.50 2.81 -8.42
C VAL A 81 -4.30 3.12 -9.30
N ASN A 82 -3.31 2.23 -9.30
CA ASN A 82 -2.15 2.35 -10.17
C ASN A 82 -2.55 2.38 -11.65
N ALA A 83 -1.65 2.87 -12.51
CA ALA A 83 -1.97 3.13 -13.92
C ALA A 83 -2.25 1.84 -14.70
N PHE A 84 -1.60 0.71 -14.36
CA PHE A 84 -1.82 -0.55 -15.07
C PHE A 84 -3.19 -1.15 -14.74
N HIS A 85 -3.49 -1.29 -13.46
CA HIS A 85 -4.74 -1.85 -12.97
C HIS A 85 -5.92 -0.91 -13.22
N GLY A 86 -5.70 0.41 -13.17
CA GLY A 86 -6.75 1.41 -13.36
C GLY A 86 -7.55 1.21 -14.65
N TRP A 87 -6.88 0.86 -15.76
CA TRP A 87 -7.55 0.61 -17.05
C TRP A 87 -8.45 -0.63 -17.06
N ALA A 88 -8.21 -1.59 -16.17
CA ALA A 88 -9.04 -2.79 -16.06
C ALA A 88 -10.37 -2.53 -15.32
N HIS A 89 -10.52 -1.37 -14.69
CA HIS A 89 -11.71 -1.02 -13.93
C HIS A 89 -12.79 -0.37 -14.80
N ASN A 90 -14.02 -0.28 -14.29
CA ASN A 90 -15.11 0.39 -14.99
C ASN A 90 -14.83 1.89 -15.19
N ARG A 91 -15.51 2.51 -16.16
CA ARG A 91 -15.28 3.91 -16.54
C ARG A 91 -15.41 4.89 -15.36
N THR A 92 -16.37 4.68 -14.46
CA THR A 92 -16.56 5.55 -13.29
C THR A 92 -15.34 5.49 -12.37
N CYS A 93 -14.87 4.29 -12.05
CA CYS A 93 -13.67 4.08 -11.26
C CYS A 93 -12.42 4.68 -11.92
N GLN A 94 -12.31 4.61 -13.25
CA GLN A 94 -11.20 5.24 -13.96
C GLN A 94 -11.22 6.77 -13.77
N LEU A 95 -12.37 7.41 -13.93
CA LEU A 95 -12.50 8.86 -13.81
C LEU A 95 -12.25 9.35 -12.37
N GLU A 96 -12.57 8.52 -11.37
CA GLU A 96 -12.45 8.88 -9.95
C GLU A 96 -11.08 8.54 -9.35
N CYS A 97 -10.43 7.45 -9.78
CA CYS A 97 -9.28 6.88 -9.08
C CYS A 97 -8.03 6.72 -9.93
N HIS A 98 -8.08 6.88 -11.26
CA HIS A 98 -6.91 6.68 -12.11
C HIS A 98 -6.02 7.93 -12.12
N SER A 99 -4.71 7.76 -11.92
CA SER A 99 -3.73 8.86 -11.79
C SER A 99 -3.77 9.90 -12.92
N LEU A 100 -3.98 9.46 -14.17
CA LEU A 100 -4.19 10.34 -15.34
C LEU A 100 -5.26 11.44 -15.15
N TYR A 101 -6.33 11.16 -14.41
CA TYR A 101 -7.45 12.10 -14.22
C TYR A 101 -7.37 12.88 -12.90
N ILE A 102 -6.34 12.62 -12.08
CA ILE A 102 -6.19 13.24 -10.76
C ILE A 102 -4.97 14.16 -10.74
N LEU A 103 -5.22 15.43 -10.42
CA LEU A 103 -4.16 16.44 -10.29
C LEU A 103 -3.25 16.13 -9.09
N GLY A 104 -1.95 16.38 -9.27
CA GLY A 104 -0.94 16.30 -8.19
C GLY A 104 -0.01 15.07 -8.26
N PHE A 105 -0.29 14.10 -9.12
CA PHE A 105 0.48 12.85 -9.22
C PHE A 105 1.62 12.89 -10.24
N GLY A 106 1.62 13.89 -11.13
CA GLY A 106 2.60 13.97 -12.21
C GLY A 106 2.53 12.76 -13.12
N LEU A 107 3.68 12.15 -13.40
CA LEU A 107 3.81 10.95 -14.25
C LEU A 107 3.94 9.66 -13.43
N GLU A 108 3.49 9.66 -12.17
CA GLU A 108 3.55 8.49 -11.30
C GLU A 108 2.59 7.39 -11.79
N ASP A 109 3.12 6.18 -11.97
CA ASP A 109 2.32 5.00 -12.32
C ASP A 109 1.78 4.26 -11.09
N LEU A 110 2.33 4.55 -9.90
CA LEU A 110 2.01 3.93 -8.61
C LEU A 110 2.36 2.43 -8.55
N GLU A 111 3.34 1.98 -9.34
CA GLU A 111 3.82 0.58 -9.41
C GLU A 111 5.07 0.32 -8.53
N GLY A 112 5.44 1.29 -7.67
CA GLY A 112 6.69 1.25 -6.90
C GLY A 112 6.81 0.00 -6.02
N MET A 113 5.72 -0.47 -5.42
CA MET A 113 5.73 -1.67 -4.58
C MET A 113 5.95 -2.94 -5.41
N GLN A 114 5.37 -3.04 -6.60
CA GLN A 114 5.58 -4.15 -7.53
C GLN A 114 7.06 -4.24 -7.94
N GLN A 115 7.69 -3.09 -8.24
CA GLN A 115 9.11 -3.03 -8.56
C GLN A 115 9.98 -3.48 -7.38
N ILE A 116 9.68 -3.00 -6.18
CA ILE A 116 10.42 -3.37 -4.96
C ILE A 116 10.28 -4.86 -4.65
N PHE A 117 9.06 -5.40 -4.72
CA PHE A 117 8.85 -6.84 -4.52
C PHE A 117 9.54 -7.66 -5.62
N SER A 118 9.54 -7.20 -6.87
CA SER A 118 10.30 -7.82 -7.94
C SER A 118 11.80 -7.86 -7.63
N LEU A 119 12.37 -6.77 -7.10
CA LEU A 119 13.78 -6.70 -6.68
C LEU A 119 14.09 -7.64 -5.52
N SER A 120 13.14 -7.87 -4.61
CA SER A 120 13.32 -8.80 -3.48
C SER A 120 13.58 -10.25 -3.93
N ASN A 121 13.19 -10.63 -5.14
CA ASN A 121 13.50 -11.94 -5.72
C ASN A 121 15.00 -12.24 -5.82
N LEU A 122 15.85 -11.20 -5.88
CA LEU A 122 17.31 -11.35 -5.90
C LEU A 122 17.85 -11.98 -4.61
N VAL A 123 17.15 -11.83 -3.49
CA VAL A 123 17.57 -12.33 -2.17
C VAL A 123 16.65 -13.42 -1.62
N THR A 124 15.53 -13.73 -2.29
CA THR A 124 14.55 -14.72 -1.82
C THR A 124 15.18 -16.09 -1.56
N SER A 125 16.09 -16.56 -2.39
CA SER A 125 16.75 -17.86 -2.20
C SER A 125 17.58 -17.93 -0.90
N LEU A 126 18.10 -16.79 -0.44
CA LEU A 126 18.90 -16.67 0.79
C LEU A 126 18.00 -16.58 2.02
N VAL A 127 16.90 -15.82 1.94
CA VAL A 127 16.07 -15.49 3.11
C VAL A 127 14.85 -16.38 3.30
N ARG A 128 14.39 -17.12 2.27
CA ARG A 128 13.17 -17.95 2.36
C ARG A 128 13.21 -19.03 3.43
N SER A 129 14.41 -19.47 3.81
CA SER A 129 14.64 -20.48 4.85
C SER A 129 15.24 -19.88 6.12
N ALA A 130 15.28 -18.56 6.23
CA ALA A 130 15.81 -17.88 7.40
C ALA A 130 14.95 -18.23 8.62
N LEU A 131 15.60 -18.66 9.70
CA LEU A 131 14.94 -18.75 10.99
C LEU A 131 14.49 -17.36 11.42
N ARG A 132 13.42 -17.28 12.23
CA ARG A 132 12.90 -16.02 12.76
C ARG A 132 13.99 -15.13 13.38
N PHE A 133 14.97 -15.73 14.05
CA PHE A 133 16.10 -14.99 14.60
C PHE A 133 16.88 -14.22 13.52
N HIS A 134 17.22 -14.87 12.40
CA HIS A 134 17.92 -14.24 11.29
C HIS A 134 17.03 -13.28 10.51
N TRP A 135 15.72 -13.57 10.40
CA TRP A 135 14.75 -12.68 9.77
C TRP A 135 14.65 -11.33 10.48
N LEU A 136 14.64 -11.34 11.82
CA LEU A 136 14.56 -10.12 12.63
C LEU A 136 15.88 -9.35 12.72
N GLN A 137 16.98 -9.89 12.18
CA GLN A 137 18.30 -9.24 12.15
C GLN A 137 18.63 -8.58 10.81
N ALA A 138 17.84 -8.86 9.77
CA ALA A 138 18.03 -8.33 8.43
C ALA A 138 17.49 -6.90 8.29
#